data_AF-A0AAD5NKP2-F1
#
_entry.id   AF-A0AAD5NKP2-F1
#
_cell.length_a   1.000
_cell.length_b   1.000
_cell.length_c   1.000
_cell.angle_alpha   90.00
_cell.angle_beta   90.00
_cell.angle_gamma   90.00
#
_symmetry.space_group_name_H-M   'P 1'
#
loop_
_entity.id
_entity.type
_entity.pdbx_description
1 polymer ?
#
loop_
_entity_poly.entity_id
_entity_poly.type
_entity_poly.pdbx_seq_one_letter_code
_entity_poly.pdbx_strand_id
1 'polypeptide(L)'
;MVLSVIRGNRLEGFITGTKTCPSGFLSSTMENSTDVKVHLNPDYEYWVTQDQNLLGWLYNSIDVEVAIEVIGNETSKDLWDALKTLFGVQTRLNVVFFKKEFKRMQKGDL
;
A
#
# COMPACT_ATOMS: atom_id res chain seq x y z
N MET A 1 -0.47 -4.52 -15.21
CA MET A 1 -0.24 -5.93 -14.81
C MET A 1 -0.22 -6.14 -13.29
N VAL A 2 0.28 -5.18 -12.49
CA VAL A 2 0.36 -5.28 -11.02
C VAL A 2 -0.96 -5.72 -10.36
N LEU A 3 -2.08 -5.04 -10.64
CA LEU A 3 -3.38 -5.40 -10.06
C LEU A 3 -3.87 -6.82 -10.44
N SER A 4 -3.55 -7.29 -11.64
CA SER A 4 -3.92 -8.65 -12.08
C SER A 4 -3.21 -9.71 -11.26
N VAL A 5 -1.92 -9.51 -10.94
CA VAL A 5 -1.12 -10.41 -10.10
C VAL A 5 -1.63 -10.39 -8.65
N ILE A 6 -1.89 -9.20 -8.11
CA ILE A 6 -2.42 -9.02 -6.75
C ILE A 6 -3.78 -9.72 -6.59
N ARG A 7 -4.68 -9.55 -7.56
CA ARG A 7 -6.00 -10.21 -7.56
C ARG A 7 -5.89 -11.71 -7.74
N GLY A 8 -5.03 -12.18 -8.65
CA GLY A 8 -4.76 -13.61 -8.86
C GLY A 8 -4.29 -14.31 -7.59
N ASN A 9 -3.53 -13.61 -6.74
CA ASN A 9 -3.04 -14.11 -5.46
C ASN A 9 -3.96 -13.80 -4.25
N ARG A 10 -5.14 -13.19 -4.46
CA ARG A 10 -6.10 -12.82 -3.39
C ARG A 10 -5.49 -11.86 -2.34
N LEU A 11 -4.58 -10.99 -2.80
CA LEU A 11 -3.87 -10.01 -1.96
C LEU A 11 -4.48 -8.61 -2.02
N GLU A 12 -5.49 -8.37 -2.86
CA GLU A 12 -6.13 -7.05 -3.00
C GLU A 12 -6.66 -6.49 -1.68
N GLY A 13 -7.02 -7.37 -0.74
CA GLY A 13 -7.49 -6.97 0.57
C GLY A 13 -6.46 -6.19 1.41
N PHE A 14 -5.16 -6.47 1.22
CA PHE A 14 -4.08 -5.81 1.94
C PHE A 14 -3.92 -4.36 1.48
N ILE A 15 -3.85 -4.12 0.17
CA ILE A 15 -3.71 -2.76 -0.40
C ILE A 15 -4.98 -1.90 -0.26
N THR A 16 -6.16 -2.52 -0.20
CA THR A 16 -7.44 -1.81 0.02
C THR A 16 -7.70 -1.55 1.50
N GLY A 17 -7.03 -2.24 2.40
CA GLY A 17 -7.29 -2.20 3.84
C GLY A 17 -8.53 -2.98 4.27
N THR A 18 -9.14 -3.78 3.39
CA THR A 18 -10.27 -4.66 3.75
C THR A 18 -9.81 -5.86 4.58
N LYS A 19 -8.56 -6.30 4.43
CA LYS A 19 -7.89 -7.25 5.33
C LYS A 19 -7.12 -6.49 6.40
N THR A 20 -7.76 -6.22 7.53
CA THR A 20 -7.13 -5.55 8.68
C THR A 20 -6.15 -6.47 9.40
N CYS A 21 -5.07 -5.89 9.93
CA CYS A 21 -4.11 -6.61 10.78
C CYS A 21 -4.81 -7.09 12.06
N PRO A 22 -4.83 -8.40 12.35
CA PRO A 22 -5.45 -8.93 13.56
C PRO A 22 -4.59 -8.66 14.80
N SER A 23 -5.15 -8.80 16.00
CA SER A 23 -4.36 -8.65 17.24
C SER A 23 -3.26 -9.72 17.31
N GLY A 24 -2.04 -9.32 17.66
CA GLY A 24 -0.90 -10.25 17.82
C GLY A 24 -1.05 -11.22 18.99
N PHE A 25 -1.91 -10.89 19.95
CA PHE A 25 -2.16 -11.71 21.13
C PHE A 25 -3.66 -11.96 21.33
N LEU A 26 -4.00 -13.19 21.69
CA LEU A 26 -5.33 -13.64 22.09
C LEU A 26 -5.36 -13.86 23.59
N SER A 27 -6.35 -13.27 24.27
CA SER A 27 -6.61 -13.52 25.69
C SER A 27 -7.67 -14.62 25.80
N SER A 28 -7.35 -15.73 26.46
CA SER A 28 -8.35 -16.74 26.82
C SER A 28 -8.62 -16.66 28.31
N THR A 29 -9.83 -16.25 28.69
CA THR A 29 -10.30 -16.33 30.08
C THR A 29 -10.86 -17.73 30.30
N MET A 30 -10.21 -18.52 31.16
CA MET A 30 -10.78 -19.77 31.65
C MET A 30 -11.85 -19.42 32.69
N GLU A 31 -13.07 -19.95 32.53
CA GLU A 31 -14.27 -19.54 33.29
C GLU A 31 -14.20 -19.67 34.82
N ASN A 32 -13.13 -20.25 35.39
CA ASN A 32 -13.01 -20.51 36.84
C ASN A 32 -11.64 -20.14 37.46
N SER A 33 -10.82 -19.31 36.80
CA SER A 33 -9.53 -18.87 37.36
C SER A 33 -9.20 -17.44 36.95
N THR A 34 -8.66 -16.64 37.88
CA THR A 34 -8.20 -15.26 37.68
C THR A 34 -6.99 -15.13 36.73
N ASP A 35 -6.53 -16.23 36.15
CA ASP A 35 -5.30 -16.32 35.37
C ASP A 35 -5.61 -16.13 33.87
N VAL A 36 -5.17 -15.00 33.32
CA VAL A 36 -5.32 -14.67 31.90
C VAL A 36 -4.16 -15.29 31.13
N LYS A 37 -4.43 -16.36 30.38
CA LYS A 37 -3.42 -16.89 29.44
C LYS A 37 -3.44 -16.07 28.17
N VAL A 38 -2.28 -15.48 27.87
CA VAL A 38 -2.00 -14.75 26.63
C VAL A 38 -1.33 -15.72 25.65
N HIS A 39 -1.95 -15.91 24.49
CA HIS A 39 -1.44 -16.74 23.41
C HIS A 39 -1.12 -15.89 22.18
N LEU A 40 -0.06 -16.24 21.44
CA LEU A 40 0.23 -15.63 20.15
C LEU A 40 -0.87 -15.97 19.14
N ASN A 41 -1.28 -15.01 18.34
CA ASN A 41 -2.27 -15.21 17.29
C ASN A 41 -1.61 -15.70 15.99
N PRO A 42 -1.86 -16.93 15.53
CA PRO A 42 -1.31 -17.42 14.26
C PRO A 42 -1.79 -16.60 13.05
N ASP A 43 -3.00 -16.02 13.13
CA ASP A 43 -3.53 -15.20 12.04
C ASP A 43 -2.76 -13.89 11.87
N TYR A 44 -2.15 -13.38 12.94
CA TYR A 44 -1.28 -12.21 12.87
C TYR A 44 0.02 -12.52 12.12
N GLU A 45 0.67 -13.63 12.44
CA GLU A 45 1.89 -14.06 11.76
C GLU A 45 1.62 -14.33 10.27
N TYR A 46 0.50 -14.97 9.95
CA TYR A 46 0.07 -15.17 8.58
C TYR A 46 -0.17 -13.84 7.86
N TRP A 47 -0.89 -12.90 8.49
CA TRP A 47 -1.17 -11.59 7.92
C TRP A 47 0.13 -10.82 7.63
N VAL A 48 1.05 -10.76 8.60
CA VAL A 48 2.34 -10.07 8.46
C VAL A 48 3.14 -10.68 7.31
N THR A 49 3.21 -12.02 7.24
CA THR A 49 3.94 -12.70 6.17
C THR A 49 3.41 -12.34 4.78
N GLN A 50 2.08 -12.34 4.61
CA GLN A 50 1.47 -11.99 3.32
C GLN A 50 1.66 -10.51 2.97
N ASP A 51 1.52 -9.61 3.95
CA ASP A 51 1.71 -8.17 3.75
C ASP A 51 3.16 -7.85 3.35
N GLN A 52 4.15 -8.43 4.03
CA GLN A 52 5.56 -8.18 3.76
C GLN A 52 6.02 -8.77 2.42
N ASN A 53 5.50 -9.94 2.04
CA ASN A 53 5.74 -10.48 0.69
C ASN A 53 5.18 -9.55 -0.39
N LEU A 54 3.97 -9.03 -0.20
CA LEU A 54 3.36 -8.08 -1.13
C LEU A 54 4.14 -6.76 -1.18
N LEU A 55 4.58 -6.26 -0.03
CA LEU A 55 5.41 -5.06 0.07
C LEU A 55 6.70 -5.22 -0.73
N GLY A 56 7.41 -6.34 -0.53
CA GLY A 56 8.61 -6.67 -1.30
C GLY A 56 8.35 -6.74 -2.80
N TRP A 57 7.26 -7.39 -3.23
CA TRP A 57 6.88 -7.45 -4.64
C TRP A 57 6.58 -6.07 -5.22
N LEU A 58 5.90 -5.20 -4.47
CA LEU A 58 5.60 -3.84 -4.90
C LEU A 58 6.89 -3.03 -5.10
N TYR A 59 7.81 -3.04 -4.13
CA TYR A 59 9.11 -2.37 -4.26
C TYR A 59 9.92 -2.90 -5.46
N ASN A 60 9.87 -4.20 -5.74
CA ASN A 60 10.55 -4.79 -6.90
C ASN A 60 9.86 -4.48 -8.24
N SER A 61 8.63 -3.96 -8.23
CA SER A 61 7.84 -3.67 -9.43
C SER A 61 7.88 -2.20 -9.87
N ILE A 62 8.48 -1.32 -9.06
CA ILE A 62 8.59 0.12 -9.32
C ILE A 62 10.04 0.48 -9.66
N ASP A 63 10.21 1.59 -10.39
CA ASP A 63 11.54 2.10 -10.71
C ASP A 63 12.28 2.57 -9.46
N VAL A 64 13.61 2.47 -9.48
CA VAL A 64 14.48 2.81 -8.33
C VAL A 64 14.28 4.26 -7.86
N GLU A 65 14.09 5.20 -8.79
CA GLU A 65 13.84 6.61 -8.46
C GLU A 65 12.54 6.77 -7.66
N VAL A 66 11.48 6.06 -8.07
CA VAL A 66 10.19 6.04 -7.36
C VAL A 66 10.36 5.37 -6.00
N ALA A 67 11.09 4.25 -5.94
CA ALA A 67 11.34 3.52 -4.70
C ALA A 67 12.04 4.38 -3.64
N ILE A 68 12.98 5.25 -4.03
CA ILE A 68 13.66 6.18 -3.12
C ILE A 68 12.68 7.18 -2.52
N GLU A 69 11.71 7.68 -3.28
CA GLU A 69 10.71 8.64 -2.78
C GLU A 69 9.72 8.04 -1.78
N VAL A 70 9.44 6.74 -1.90
CA VAL A 70 8.45 6.03 -1.07
C VAL A 70 9.09 5.03 -0.10
N ILE A 71 10.42 5.08 0.08
CA ILE A 71 11.12 4.17 0.98
C ILE A 71 10.69 4.40 2.43
N GLY A 72 10.60 3.33 3.21
CA GLY A 72 10.23 3.39 4.62
C GLY A 72 8.74 3.19 4.92
N ASN A 73 7.91 2.95 3.90
CA ASN A 73 6.55 2.45 4.14
C ASN A 73 6.62 1.01 4.71
N GLU A 74 5.96 0.80 5.85
CA GLU A 74 6.05 -0.44 6.64
C GLU A 74 5.04 -1.51 6.19
N THR A 75 3.92 -1.11 5.60
CA THR A 75 2.90 -2.04 5.09
C THR A 75 2.69 -1.88 3.59
N SER A 76 2.21 -2.96 2.95
CA SER A 76 1.88 -2.91 1.52
C SER A 76 0.81 -1.87 1.21
N LYS A 77 -0.08 -1.59 2.17
CA LYS A 77 -1.10 -0.55 2.08
C LYS A 77 -0.49 0.84 2.08
N ASP A 78 0.43 1.12 2.99
CA ASP A 78 1.05 2.45 3.11
C ASP A 78 1.82 2.77 1.83
N LEU A 79 2.60 1.81 1.33
CA LEU A 79 3.28 1.94 0.05
C LEU A 79 2.30 2.17 -1.10
N TRP A 80 1.21 1.40 -1.16
CA TRP A 80 0.19 1.56 -2.21
C TRP A 80 -0.49 2.94 -2.17
N ASP A 81 -0.79 3.45 -0.99
CA ASP A 81 -1.38 4.78 -0.80
C ASP A 81 -0.38 5.91 -1.13
N ALA A 82 0.89 5.74 -0.78
CA ALA A 82 1.98 6.65 -1.16
C ALA A 82 2.16 6.72 -2.68
N LEU A 83 2.22 5.57 -3.37
CA LEU A 83 2.33 5.50 -4.82
C LEU A 83 1.14 6.16 -5.52
N LYS A 84 -0.10 5.91 -5.06
CA LYS A 84 -1.29 6.59 -5.59
C LYS A 84 -1.21 8.10 -5.44
N THR A 85 -0.70 8.57 -4.30
CA THR A 85 -0.53 10.00 -4.03
C THR A 85 0.51 10.60 -4.96
N LEU A 86 1.69 9.99 -5.07
CA LEU A 86 2.79 10.47 -5.90
C LEU A 86 2.39 10.58 -7.38
N PHE A 87 1.90 9.48 -7.97
CA PHE A 87 1.46 9.49 -9.36
C PHE A 87 0.21 10.35 -9.57
N GLY A 88 -0.65 10.47 -8.57
CA GLY A 88 -1.79 11.38 -8.58
C GLY A 88 -1.36 12.85 -8.69
N VAL A 89 -0.33 13.26 -7.94
CA VAL A 89 0.25 14.60 -7.99
C VAL A 89 0.94 14.84 -9.34
N GLN A 90 1.78 13.91 -9.78
CA GLN A 90 2.50 14.04 -11.06
C GLN A 90 1.55 14.20 -12.24
N THR A 91 0.49 13.40 -12.29
CA THR A 91 -0.53 13.47 -13.35
C THR A 91 -1.19 14.85 -13.38
N ARG A 92 -1.55 15.41 -12.22
CA ARG A 92 -2.17 16.75 -12.13
C ARG A 92 -1.22 17.86 -12.58
N LEU A 93 0.05 17.81 -12.19
CA LEU A 93 1.07 18.79 -12.60
C LEU A 93 1.27 18.78 -14.11
N ASN A 94 1.36 17.59 -14.71
CA ASN A 94 1.49 17.43 -16.16
C ASN A 94 0.30 18.06 -16.90
N VAL A 95 -0.94 17.82 -16.41
CA VAL A 95 -2.14 18.43 -17.00
C VAL A 95 -2.09 19.97 -16.94
N VAL A 96 -1.67 20.54 -15.80
CA VAL A 96 -1.55 22.00 -15.65
C VAL A 96 -0.47 22.55 -16.58
N PHE A 97 0.68 21.88 -16.67
CA PHE A 97 1.78 22.25 -17.57
C PHE A 97 1.32 22.27 -19.03
N PHE A 98 0.71 21.18 -19.51
CA PHE A 98 0.23 21.12 -20.89
C PHE A 98 -0.86 22.15 -21.20
N LYS A 99 -1.77 22.44 -20.25
CA LYS A 99 -2.76 23.52 -20.43
C LYS A 99 -2.10 24.89 -20.56
N LYS A 100 -1.03 25.18 -19.80
CA LYS A 100 -0.26 26.42 -19.93
C LYS A 100 0.44 26.51 -21.28
N GLU A 101 1.11 25.43 -21.68
CA GLU A 101 1.79 25.34 -22.98
C GLU A 101 0.84 25.54 -24.15
N PHE A 102 -0.32 24.90 -24.12
CA PHE A 102 -1.33 25.05 -25.16
C PHE A 102 -1.84 26.50 -25.25
N LYS A 103 -2.13 27.14 -24.11
CA LYS A 103 -2.51 28.56 -24.09
C LYS A 103 -1.41 29.48 -24.60
N ARG A 104 -0.14 29.13 -24.36
CA ARG A 104 1.02 29.87 -24.87
C ARG A 104 1.13 29.75 -26.38
N MET A 105 0.97 28.53 -26.93
CA MET A 105 0.95 28.29 -28.38
C MET A 105 -0.20 29.04 -29.06
N GLN A 106 -1.41 29.04 -28.49
CA GLN A 106 -2.54 29.82 -29.01
C GLN A 106 -2.33 31.34 -28.99
N LYS A 107 -1.38 31.84 -28.20
CA LYS A 107 -1.06 33.27 -28.08
C LYS A 107 0.18 33.65 -28.93
N GLY A 108 0.84 32.68 -29.56
CA GLY A 108 2.06 32.85 -30.34
C GLY A 108 1.88 32.54 -31.83
N ASP A 109 0.85 33.13 -32.44
CA ASP A 109 0.69 33.29 -33.89
C ASP A 109 0.01 34.65 -34.13
N LEU A 110 0.75 35.74 -33.88
CA LEU A 110 0.51 37.13 -34.33
C LEU A 110 1.80 37.95 -34.16
#